data_AF-A0A0B7NLN9-F1
#
_entry.id   AF-A0A0B7NLN9-F1
#
_cell.length_a   1.000
_cell.length_b   1.000
_cell.length_c   1.000
_cell.angle_alpha   90.00
_cell.angle_beta   90.00
_cell.angle_gamma   90.00
#
_symmetry.space_group_name_H-M   'P 1'
#
loop_
_entity.id
_entity.type
_entity.pdbx_description
1 polymer ?
#
loop_
_entity_poly.entity_id
_entity_poly.type
_entity_poly.pdbx_seq_one_letter_code
_entity_poly.pdbx_strand_id
1 'polypeptide(L)'
;MLPLSGTGDAAMSSEFQASLKGHSFPKTSQADVLYGSRISLNHLAYRGGYLHSHEHQYPHGKQQVTVYSHVDEQNLWIIESIHATNFTTPKFVKNGDVVRLVHAKTYRRLHTHDIRPATNDKRYQYEVSAYGYKGFEGDANDNWRVEIVNSGSDIAAGDRLRARRSEFRLISTTQNCVLYSRKYRLPDWAFGQQEVTLPKDTELIKYNGKGFLAKMWELNRVMWKVNASLSASHKFASRPKDWPVLHRGVSFWTKNNRKVYLLGNPVVFWGSTTCVIAYVILKCIRCILQKRQVCTNYFGRNWAKYDTTAGLLFVSWAMHYFPFNLFGRQLFLHHYMPALYMATLLVGVSFEMLTCKLPTKIRWTLVVMAIIAVIYVYRIFLPITYGQPWSTKKCLEATWRPTWDMNCPWYDSKPKTAVVDNISQQNAVIE
;
A
#
# COMPACT_ATOMS: atom_id res chain seq x y z
N MET A 1 -7.14 -13.87 -15.50
CA MET A 1 -7.80 -13.32 -14.30
C MET A 1 -7.24 -14.02 -13.07
N LEU A 2 -7.24 -13.36 -11.90
CA LEU A 2 -6.86 -13.96 -10.61
C LEU A 2 -8.15 -14.27 -9.83
N PRO A 3 -8.76 -15.46 -9.99
CA PRO A 3 -10.05 -15.76 -9.38
C PRO A 3 -9.94 -16.30 -7.95
N LEU A 4 -8.72 -16.56 -7.46
CA LEU A 4 -8.47 -17.21 -6.18
C LEU A 4 -8.27 -16.16 -5.07
N SER A 5 -8.72 -16.49 -3.86
CA SER A 5 -8.40 -15.77 -2.63
C SER A 5 -6.94 -15.98 -2.25
N GLY A 6 -6.34 -15.01 -1.57
CA GLY A 6 -4.94 -15.05 -1.16
C GLY A 6 -4.57 -13.84 -0.31
N THR A 7 -3.34 -13.78 0.22
CA THR A 7 -2.93 -12.77 1.23
C THR A 7 -3.16 -11.31 0.82
N GLY A 8 -3.22 -11.01 -0.47
CA GLY A 8 -3.47 -9.65 -1.00
C GLY A 8 -4.93 -9.18 -0.94
N ASP A 9 -5.91 -10.05 -0.68
CA ASP A 9 -7.33 -9.68 -0.67
C ASP A 9 -7.80 -9.07 0.67
N ALA A 10 -6.97 -9.09 1.71
CA ALA A 10 -7.26 -8.52 3.03
C ALA A 10 -7.49 -7.00 3.00
N ALA A 11 -6.98 -6.31 1.97
CA ALA A 11 -7.25 -4.89 1.74
C ALA A 11 -8.63 -4.62 1.08
N MET A 12 -9.29 -5.68 0.60
CA MET A 12 -10.58 -5.63 -0.08
C MET A 12 -11.73 -5.90 0.88
N SER A 13 -12.94 -5.55 0.46
CA SER A 13 -14.13 -5.79 1.26
C SER A 13 -14.48 -7.26 1.45
N SER A 14 -15.21 -7.59 2.51
CA SER A 14 -15.74 -8.95 2.73
C SER A 14 -16.57 -9.44 1.54
N GLU A 15 -17.34 -8.57 0.88
CA GLU A 15 -18.12 -8.92 -0.32
C GLU A 15 -17.21 -9.21 -1.52
N PHE A 16 -16.12 -8.46 -1.65
CA PHE A 16 -15.13 -8.69 -2.70
C PHE A 16 -14.43 -10.04 -2.46
N GLN A 17 -13.95 -10.28 -1.24
CA GLN A 17 -13.26 -11.52 -0.86
C GLN A 17 -14.19 -12.74 -1.00
N ALA A 18 -15.46 -12.61 -0.59
CA ALA A 18 -16.46 -13.67 -0.77
C ALA A 18 -16.78 -13.99 -2.24
N SER A 19 -16.41 -13.11 -3.18
CA SER A 19 -16.53 -13.40 -4.61
C SER A 19 -15.33 -14.18 -5.20
N LEU A 20 -14.27 -14.39 -4.42
CA LEU A 20 -13.07 -15.13 -4.82
C LEU A 20 -13.20 -16.63 -4.52
N LYS A 21 -12.66 -17.48 -5.37
CA LYS A 21 -12.62 -18.94 -5.12
C LYS A 21 -11.60 -19.26 -4.02
N GLY A 22 -11.93 -20.20 -3.13
CA GLY A 22 -11.02 -20.62 -2.05
C GLY A 22 -10.97 -19.67 -0.85
N HIS A 23 -11.92 -18.74 -0.74
CA HIS A 23 -12.04 -17.85 0.40
C HIS A 23 -12.38 -18.63 1.70
N SER A 24 -12.00 -18.10 2.87
CA SER A 24 -12.30 -18.70 4.17
C SER A 24 -13.71 -18.41 4.71
N PHE A 25 -14.50 -17.58 4.01
CA PHE A 25 -15.88 -17.32 4.41
C PHE A 25 -16.71 -18.61 4.36
N PRO A 26 -17.55 -18.89 5.37
CA PRO A 26 -18.47 -20.03 5.33
C PRO A 26 -19.33 -19.97 4.07
N LYS A 27 -19.32 -21.04 3.25
CA LYS A 27 -20.17 -21.15 2.05
C LYS A 27 -21.66 -21.19 2.42
N THR A 28 -21.95 -21.84 3.53
CA THR A 28 -23.27 -21.93 4.15
C THR A 28 -23.11 -21.59 5.64
N SER A 29 -23.98 -20.72 6.14
CA SER A 29 -24.12 -20.46 7.57
C SER A 29 -25.57 -20.71 7.93
N GLN A 30 -25.82 -21.22 9.14
CA GLN A 30 -27.19 -21.26 9.66
C GLN A 30 -27.74 -19.84 9.65
N ALA A 31 -28.94 -19.68 9.08
CA ALA A 31 -29.53 -18.37 8.91
C ALA A 31 -29.97 -17.80 10.26
N ASP A 32 -30.56 -18.61 11.14
CA ASP A 32 -31.04 -18.15 12.45
C ASP A 32 -29.94 -18.25 13.51
N VAL A 33 -29.83 -17.22 14.35
CA VAL A 33 -28.93 -17.19 15.50
C VAL A 33 -29.74 -17.53 16.77
N LEU A 34 -29.26 -18.54 17.50
CA LEU A 34 -29.88 -19.04 18.70
C LEU A 34 -29.02 -18.71 19.92
N TYR A 35 -29.61 -18.69 21.10
CA TYR A 35 -28.82 -18.70 22.33
C TYR A 35 -27.94 -19.96 22.38
N GLY A 36 -26.66 -19.78 22.70
CA GLY A 36 -25.60 -20.79 22.63
C GLY A 36 -24.89 -20.89 21.28
N SER A 37 -25.35 -20.18 20.24
CA SER A 37 -24.65 -20.16 18.95
C SER A 37 -23.27 -19.52 19.05
N ARG A 38 -22.29 -20.13 18.37
CA ARG A 38 -20.97 -19.55 18.11
C ARG A 38 -21.04 -18.68 16.85
N ILE A 39 -20.81 -17.38 17.00
CA ILE A 39 -20.92 -16.38 15.94
C ILE A 39 -19.62 -15.60 15.79
N SER A 40 -19.41 -15.03 14.60
CA SER A 40 -18.41 -13.98 14.36
C SER A 40 -19.13 -12.69 13.99
N LEU A 41 -18.70 -11.59 14.59
CA LEU A 41 -19.33 -10.27 14.41
C LEU A 41 -18.45 -9.45 13.48
N ASN A 42 -19.01 -8.94 12.38
CA ASN A 42 -18.29 -8.13 11.40
C ASN A 42 -18.76 -6.67 11.46
N HIS A 43 -17.81 -5.73 11.44
CA HIS A 43 -18.08 -4.31 11.56
C HIS A 43 -18.47 -3.66 10.21
N LEU A 44 -19.67 -3.06 10.15
CA LEU A 44 -20.24 -2.52 8.91
C LEU A 44 -19.47 -1.34 8.28
N ALA A 45 -18.75 -0.53 9.05
CA ALA A 45 -17.97 0.57 8.45
C ALA A 45 -16.53 0.14 8.09
N TYR A 46 -16.05 -0.96 8.68
CA TYR A 46 -14.69 -1.46 8.46
C TYR A 46 -14.74 -2.84 7.81
N ARG A 47 -14.77 -2.81 6.48
CA ARG A 47 -14.88 -3.98 5.63
C ARG A 47 -13.76 -4.98 5.92
N GLY A 48 -14.14 -6.21 6.29
CA GLY A 48 -13.20 -7.27 6.69
C GLY A 48 -12.85 -7.28 8.19
N GLY A 49 -13.40 -6.36 8.98
CA GLY A 49 -13.14 -6.27 10.40
C GLY A 49 -14.02 -7.15 11.25
N TYR A 50 -13.44 -8.12 11.95
CA TYR A 50 -14.13 -9.00 12.89
C TYR A 50 -13.84 -8.60 14.33
N LEU A 51 -14.88 -8.63 15.19
CA LEU A 51 -14.69 -8.52 16.63
C LEU A 51 -13.77 -9.64 17.10
N HIS A 52 -12.66 -9.28 17.69
CA HIS A 52 -11.56 -10.16 18.00
C HIS A 52 -11.11 -9.96 19.44
N SER A 53 -10.64 -11.02 20.08
CA SER A 53 -9.99 -10.94 21.38
C SER A 53 -8.92 -12.01 21.51
N HIS A 54 -7.86 -11.71 22.25
CA HIS A 54 -6.74 -12.62 22.50
C HIS A 54 -6.16 -12.35 23.88
N GLU A 55 -5.32 -13.23 24.42
CA GLU A 55 -4.90 -13.21 25.84
C GLU A 55 -4.08 -11.97 26.27
N HIS A 56 -3.60 -11.16 25.33
CA HIS A 56 -2.90 -9.92 25.64
C HIS A 56 -3.83 -8.86 26.25
N GLN A 57 -3.26 -8.04 27.11
CA GLN A 57 -3.99 -7.07 27.93
C GLN A 57 -3.70 -5.63 27.48
N TYR A 58 -4.67 -4.74 27.66
CA TYR A 58 -4.41 -3.30 27.59
C TYR A 58 -3.35 -2.91 28.64
N PRO A 59 -2.65 -1.77 28.47
CA PRO A 59 -1.73 -1.25 29.49
C PRO A 59 -2.37 -1.09 30.88
N HIS A 60 -3.71 -0.98 30.94
CA HIS A 60 -4.49 -0.88 32.17
C HIS A 60 -4.98 -2.24 32.73
N GLY A 61 -4.58 -3.37 32.13
CA GLY A 61 -4.65 -4.71 32.74
C GLY A 61 -5.81 -5.63 32.33
N LYS A 62 -6.79 -5.16 31.53
CA LYS A 62 -7.88 -6.03 31.02
C LYS A 62 -7.58 -6.61 29.65
N GLN A 63 -8.13 -7.78 29.32
CA GLN A 63 -7.90 -8.44 28.02
C GLN A 63 -8.42 -7.57 26.87
N GLN A 64 -7.64 -7.47 25.80
CA GLN A 64 -7.94 -6.58 24.69
C GLN A 64 -9.11 -7.10 23.85
N VAL A 65 -9.95 -6.18 23.39
CA VAL A 65 -10.96 -6.44 22.37
C VAL A 65 -10.74 -5.48 21.20
N THR A 66 -10.54 -6.05 20.03
CA THR A 66 -10.09 -5.32 18.84
C THR A 66 -10.94 -5.70 17.63
N VAL A 67 -10.68 -5.02 16.51
CA VAL A 67 -11.18 -5.43 15.20
C VAL A 67 -10.03 -5.96 14.36
N TYR A 68 -10.11 -7.23 13.97
CA TYR A 68 -9.08 -7.95 13.21
C TYR A 68 -9.53 -8.21 11.77
N SER A 69 -8.61 -8.11 10.80
CA SER A 69 -8.95 -8.16 9.37
C SER A 69 -9.02 -9.57 8.77
N HIS A 70 -8.64 -10.59 9.53
CA HIS A 70 -8.64 -11.98 9.07
C HIS A 70 -9.60 -12.80 9.91
N VAL A 71 -10.16 -13.83 9.29
CA VAL A 71 -11.00 -14.81 9.96
C VAL A 71 -10.11 -15.80 10.70
N ASP A 72 -10.28 -15.91 12.01
CA ASP A 72 -9.64 -16.90 12.87
C ASP A 72 -10.58 -17.39 13.98
N GLU A 73 -10.12 -18.36 14.77
CA GLU A 73 -10.87 -18.90 15.91
C GLU A 73 -11.04 -17.88 17.05
N GLN A 74 -10.22 -16.83 17.07
CA GLN A 74 -10.29 -15.73 18.04
C GLN A 74 -11.33 -14.67 17.67
N ASN A 75 -12.03 -14.85 16.55
CA ASN A 75 -13.22 -14.08 16.20
C ASN A 75 -14.53 -14.72 16.66
N LEU A 76 -14.47 -15.88 17.33
CA LEU A 76 -15.66 -16.62 17.74
C LEU A 76 -16.16 -16.18 19.11
N TRP A 77 -17.45 -15.82 19.15
CA TRP A 77 -18.18 -15.42 20.35
C TRP A 77 -19.41 -16.31 20.53
N ILE A 78 -19.74 -16.67 21.77
CA ILE A 78 -20.94 -17.40 22.13
C ILE A 78 -21.96 -16.39 22.66
N ILE A 79 -23.18 -16.42 22.11
CA ILE A 79 -24.26 -15.56 22.57
C ILE A 79 -25.06 -16.24 23.67
N GLU A 80 -25.00 -15.71 24.89
CA GLU A 80 -25.68 -16.24 26.07
C GLU A 80 -26.85 -15.34 26.48
N SER A 81 -27.89 -15.94 27.06
CA SER A 81 -28.97 -15.19 27.72
C SER A 81 -28.55 -14.82 29.13
N ILE A 82 -29.03 -13.66 29.62
CA ILE A 82 -28.84 -13.24 31.01
C ILE A 82 -29.69 -14.05 32.01
N HIS A 83 -30.75 -14.72 31.56
CA HIS A 83 -31.74 -15.35 32.44
C HIS A 83 -31.67 -16.88 32.50
N ALA A 84 -31.20 -17.54 31.43
CA ALA A 84 -31.19 -18.99 31.36
C ALA A 84 -30.01 -19.50 30.53
N THR A 85 -29.30 -20.49 31.07
CA THR A 85 -28.21 -21.20 30.39
C THR A 85 -28.68 -22.52 29.76
N ASN A 86 -29.75 -23.12 30.29
CA ASN A 86 -30.33 -24.37 29.79
C ASN A 86 -31.71 -24.12 29.17
N PHE A 87 -31.80 -24.32 27.86
CA PHE A 87 -33.06 -24.26 27.15
C PHE A 87 -33.54 -25.67 26.79
N THR A 88 -34.78 -26.02 27.16
CA THR A 88 -35.43 -27.26 26.74
C THR A 88 -35.75 -27.27 25.24
N THR A 89 -35.89 -26.09 24.63
CA THR A 89 -36.07 -25.90 23.19
C THR A 89 -35.16 -24.79 22.67
N PRO A 90 -34.66 -24.88 21.42
CA PRO A 90 -33.84 -23.82 20.84
C PRO A 90 -34.55 -22.46 20.86
N LYS A 91 -33.92 -21.43 21.47
CA LYS A 91 -34.47 -20.07 21.53
C LYS A 91 -33.71 -19.13 20.61
N PHE A 92 -34.44 -18.39 19.78
CA PHE A 92 -33.91 -17.32 18.94
C PHE A 92 -33.51 -16.10 19.77
N VAL A 93 -32.49 -15.39 19.30
CA VAL A 93 -32.13 -14.07 19.83
C VAL A 93 -32.96 -13.02 19.09
N LYS A 94 -33.84 -12.32 19.80
CA LYS A 94 -34.78 -11.35 19.24
C LYS A 94 -34.29 -9.91 19.33
N ASN A 95 -34.91 -9.03 18.54
CA ASN A 95 -34.73 -7.60 18.70
C ASN A 95 -35.16 -7.16 20.11
N GLY A 96 -34.32 -6.36 20.78
CA GLY A 96 -34.53 -5.91 22.15
C GLY A 96 -34.00 -6.84 23.24
N ASP A 97 -33.61 -8.07 22.89
CA ASP A 97 -33.06 -9.02 23.87
C ASP A 97 -31.76 -8.50 24.47
N VAL A 98 -31.57 -8.74 25.78
CA VAL A 98 -30.31 -8.47 26.47
C VAL A 98 -29.49 -9.74 26.54
N VAL A 99 -28.29 -9.68 25.97
CA VAL A 99 -27.38 -10.83 25.78
C VAL A 99 -26.02 -10.58 26.41
N ARG A 100 -25.28 -11.66 26.62
CA ARG A 100 -23.86 -11.65 26.98
C ARG A 100 -23.07 -12.32 25.86
N LEU A 101 -21.96 -11.71 25.46
CA LEU A 101 -21.06 -12.27 24.45
C LEU A 101 -19.82 -12.84 25.13
N VAL A 102 -19.66 -14.16 25.08
CA VAL A 102 -18.52 -14.88 25.66
C VAL A 102 -17.52 -15.22 24.56
N HIS A 103 -16.28 -14.78 24.69
CA HIS A 103 -15.23 -15.15 23.76
C HIS A 103 -14.96 -16.66 23.83
N ALA A 104 -15.12 -17.38 22.71
CA ALA A 104 -15.17 -18.84 22.70
C ALA A 104 -13.88 -19.51 23.15
N LYS A 105 -12.73 -18.85 22.95
CA LYS A 105 -11.41 -19.37 23.31
C LYS A 105 -11.01 -19.07 24.76
N THR A 106 -11.18 -17.82 25.20
CA THR A 106 -10.73 -17.39 26.55
C THR A 106 -11.83 -17.42 27.61
N TYR A 107 -13.08 -17.72 27.23
CA TYR A 107 -14.26 -17.73 28.09
C TYR A 107 -14.52 -16.42 28.85
N ARG A 108 -13.95 -15.31 28.35
CA ARG A 108 -14.16 -13.96 28.90
C ARG A 108 -15.33 -13.28 28.21
N ARG A 109 -16.06 -12.44 28.92
CA ARG A 109 -17.22 -11.70 28.40
C ARG A 109 -16.80 -10.37 27.81
N LEU A 110 -17.49 -9.96 26.75
CA LEU A 110 -17.43 -8.59 26.25
C LEU A 110 -17.94 -7.64 27.33
N HIS A 111 -17.07 -6.76 27.79
CA HIS A 111 -17.25 -5.97 29.00
C HIS A 111 -16.87 -4.52 28.75
N THR A 112 -17.71 -3.59 29.20
CA THR A 112 -17.37 -2.16 29.23
C THR A 112 -17.33 -1.65 30.65
N HIS A 113 -16.78 -0.46 30.88
CA HIS A 113 -16.65 0.12 32.21
C HIS A 113 -16.31 1.61 32.06
N ASP A 114 -16.42 2.37 33.16
CA ASP A 114 -16.14 3.81 33.17
C ASP A 114 -14.62 4.10 33.22
N ILE A 115 -13.89 3.55 32.26
CA ILE A 115 -12.49 3.90 31.97
C ILE A 115 -12.42 4.35 30.52
N ARG A 116 -11.60 5.35 30.27
CA ARG A 116 -11.38 5.91 28.94
C ARG A 116 -10.51 4.96 28.10
N PRO A 117 -10.72 4.88 26.77
CA PRO A 117 -9.92 4.02 25.90
C PRO A 117 -8.43 4.41 25.93
N ALA A 118 -7.54 3.42 25.93
CA ALA A 118 -6.09 3.62 25.98
C ALA A 118 -5.52 4.51 24.85
N THR A 119 -6.24 4.73 23.76
CA THR A 119 -5.75 5.52 22.62
C THR A 119 -6.32 6.93 22.49
N ASN A 120 -7.32 7.29 23.30
CA ASN A 120 -7.88 8.62 23.25
C ASN A 120 -8.57 9.02 24.55
N ASP A 121 -8.46 10.30 24.90
CA ASP A 121 -8.97 10.82 26.16
C ASP A 121 -10.36 11.47 26.04
N LYS A 122 -11.17 11.06 25.06
CA LYS A 122 -12.49 11.66 24.83
C LYS A 122 -13.45 11.21 25.92
N ARG A 123 -13.99 12.17 26.69
CA ARG A 123 -14.93 11.97 27.80
C ARG A 123 -16.24 11.25 27.45
N TYR A 124 -16.55 11.07 26.16
CA TYR A 124 -17.77 10.43 25.68
C TYR A 124 -17.52 9.05 25.08
N GLN A 125 -16.32 8.48 25.25
CA GLN A 125 -15.99 7.13 24.83
C GLN A 125 -15.50 6.30 26.01
N TYR A 126 -16.02 5.08 26.10
CA TYR A 126 -15.60 4.09 27.10
C TYR A 126 -14.79 2.97 26.46
N GLU A 127 -13.83 2.43 27.22
CA GLU A 127 -13.08 1.24 26.85
C GLU A 127 -14.01 0.01 26.80
N VAL A 128 -13.74 -0.85 25.81
CA VAL A 128 -14.34 -2.18 25.70
C VAL A 128 -13.22 -3.21 25.84
N SER A 129 -13.43 -4.18 26.71
CA SER A 129 -12.44 -5.18 27.11
C SER A 129 -13.09 -6.56 27.20
N ALA A 130 -12.30 -7.60 27.41
CA ALA A 130 -12.79 -8.93 27.75
C ALA A 130 -12.46 -9.26 29.22
N TYR A 131 -13.49 -9.56 30.01
CA TYR A 131 -13.35 -9.77 31.46
C TYR A 131 -14.04 -11.05 31.95
N GLY A 132 -13.61 -11.57 33.10
CA GLY A 132 -14.12 -12.80 33.69
C GLY A 132 -13.30 -14.04 33.33
N TYR A 133 -13.88 -15.20 33.59
CA TYR A 133 -13.28 -16.52 33.44
C TYR A 133 -14.37 -17.58 33.22
N LYS A 134 -14.00 -18.80 32.87
CA LYS A 134 -14.96 -19.90 32.66
C LYS A 134 -15.75 -20.17 33.94
N GLY A 135 -17.08 -20.09 33.86
CA GLY A 135 -17.97 -20.26 35.00
C GLY A 135 -18.19 -19.01 35.85
N PHE A 136 -17.55 -17.88 35.52
CA PHE A 136 -17.89 -16.57 36.10
C PHE A 136 -19.36 -16.25 35.77
N GLU A 137 -20.15 -15.72 36.71
CA GLU A 137 -21.55 -15.39 36.44
C GLU A 137 -21.71 -14.13 35.58
N GLY A 138 -20.73 -13.22 35.59
CA GLY A 138 -20.82 -11.93 34.90
C GLY A 138 -21.59 -10.87 35.69
N ASP A 139 -21.38 -9.60 35.35
CA ASP A 139 -22.06 -8.46 35.98
C ASP A 139 -23.01 -7.74 34.99
N ALA A 140 -23.54 -6.58 35.40
CA ALA A 140 -24.39 -5.76 34.53
C ALA A 140 -23.61 -5.08 33.38
N ASN A 141 -22.30 -4.89 33.53
CA ASN A 141 -21.46 -4.30 32.49
C ASN A 141 -21.15 -5.26 31.33
N ASP A 142 -21.43 -6.55 31.51
CA ASP A 142 -21.37 -7.58 30.47
C ASP A 142 -22.65 -7.65 29.62
N ASN A 143 -23.69 -6.89 29.98
CA ASN A 143 -25.02 -6.98 29.36
C ASN A 143 -25.17 -6.01 28.18
N TRP A 144 -25.48 -6.58 27.01
CA TRP A 144 -25.65 -5.86 25.75
C TRP A 144 -27.04 -6.09 25.20
N ARG A 145 -27.82 -5.01 25.03
CA ARG A 145 -29.10 -5.05 24.32
C ARG A 145 -28.85 -5.11 22.82
N VAL A 146 -29.48 -6.08 22.16
CA VAL A 146 -29.48 -6.22 20.71
C VAL A 146 -30.54 -5.29 20.14
N GLU A 147 -30.14 -4.35 19.29
CA GLU A 147 -31.07 -3.50 18.53
C GLU A 147 -30.88 -3.77 17.03
N ILE A 148 -31.83 -4.47 16.41
CA ILE A 148 -31.85 -4.71 14.96
C ILE A 148 -32.30 -3.43 14.28
N VAL A 149 -31.46 -2.90 13.40
CA VAL A 149 -31.70 -1.62 12.74
C VAL A 149 -32.13 -1.79 11.29
N ASN A 150 -31.76 -2.90 10.65
CA ASN A 150 -32.16 -3.18 9.27
C ASN A 150 -32.14 -4.71 9.03
N SER A 151 -33.14 -5.18 8.30
CA SER A 151 -33.35 -6.59 7.97
C SER A 151 -33.25 -6.89 6.47
N GLY A 152 -32.90 -5.87 5.67
CA GLY A 152 -32.85 -5.97 4.22
C GLY A 152 -34.22 -6.34 3.64
N SER A 153 -34.25 -7.42 2.84
CA SER A 153 -35.50 -7.97 2.27
C SER A 153 -36.09 -9.11 3.10
N ASP A 154 -35.45 -9.50 4.21
CA ASP A 154 -35.84 -10.64 5.03
C ASP A 154 -36.62 -10.16 6.25
N ILE A 155 -37.95 -10.27 6.21
CA ILE A 155 -38.84 -9.76 7.27
C ILE A 155 -38.49 -10.41 8.63
N ALA A 156 -38.15 -11.70 8.64
CA ALA A 156 -37.79 -12.40 9.88
C ALA A 156 -36.49 -11.87 10.50
N ALA A 157 -35.58 -11.32 9.69
CA ALA A 157 -34.34 -10.72 10.15
C ALA A 157 -34.56 -9.37 10.88
N GLY A 158 -35.79 -8.84 10.88
CA GLY A 158 -36.19 -7.66 11.67
C GLY A 158 -36.70 -8.01 13.08
N ASP A 159 -37.26 -9.22 13.25
CA ASP A 159 -37.74 -9.72 14.55
C ASP A 159 -36.63 -10.45 15.32
N ARG A 160 -35.78 -11.20 14.62
CA ARG A 160 -34.70 -12.00 15.22
C ARG A 160 -33.38 -11.90 14.47
N LEU A 161 -32.28 -12.15 15.18
CA LEU A 161 -30.95 -12.15 14.59
C LEU A 161 -30.81 -13.28 13.57
N ARG A 162 -30.48 -12.87 12.34
CA ARG A 162 -30.17 -13.77 11.24
C ARG A 162 -28.82 -13.45 10.63
N ALA A 163 -27.96 -14.46 10.49
CA ALA A 163 -26.62 -14.33 9.96
C ALA A 163 -26.64 -13.74 8.53
N ARG A 164 -25.84 -12.69 8.30
CA ARG A 164 -25.74 -11.95 7.03
C ARG A 164 -27.04 -11.25 6.56
N ARG A 165 -28.08 -11.21 7.38
CA ARG A 165 -29.38 -10.59 7.06
C ARG A 165 -29.73 -9.46 8.04
N SER A 166 -29.49 -9.68 9.32
CA SER A 166 -29.71 -8.65 10.35
C SER A 166 -28.50 -7.73 10.46
N GLU A 167 -28.73 -6.44 10.27
CA GLU A 167 -27.83 -5.37 10.68
C GLU A 167 -28.30 -4.88 12.05
N PHE A 168 -27.43 -4.93 13.07
CA PHE A 168 -27.82 -4.63 14.44
C PHE A 168 -26.72 -3.89 15.21
N ARG A 169 -27.12 -3.27 16.32
CA ARG A 169 -26.27 -2.60 17.30
C ARG A 169 -26.25 -3.40 18.59
N LEU A 170 -25.12 -3.34 19.28
CA LEU A 170 -24.99 -3.82 20.65
C LEU A 170 -24.91 -2.60 21.55
N ILE A 171 -25.89 -2.45 22.44
CA ILE A 171 -26.03 -1.30 23.32
C ILE A 171 -25.74 -1.75 24.74
N SER A 172 -24.70 -1.17 25.35
CA SER A 172 -24.41 -1.45 26.76
C SER A 172 -25.61 -1.03 27.62
N THR A 173 -26.09 -1.93 28.48
CA THR A 173 -27.22 -1.62 29.36
C THR A 173 -26.86 -0.68 30.52
N THR A 174 -25.58 -0.65 30.93
CA THR A 174 -25.09 0.24 31.99
C THR A 174 -24.70 1.61 31.46
N GLN A 175 -24.00 1.66 30.33
CA GLN A 175 -23.51 2.92 29.74
C GLN A 175 -24.50 3.56 28.75
N ASN A 176 -25.52 2.82 28.29
CA ASN A 176 -26.47 3.23 27.24
C ASN A 176 -25.77 3.80 25.98
N CYS A 177 -24.62 3.23 25.63
CA CYS A 177 -23.83 3.60 24.45
C CYS A 177 -23.77 2.41 23.47
N VAL A 178 -23.46 2.68 22.20
CA VAL A 178 -23.38 1.67 21.14
C VAL A 178 -21.95 1.17 20.94
N LEU A 179 -21.74 -0.14 20.80
CA LEU A 179 -20.44 -0.72 20.45
C LEU A 179 -19.96 -0.20 19.07
N TYR A 180 -18.71 0.23 18.98
CA TYR A 180 -18.19 0.97 17.83
C TYR A 180 -16.72 0.69 17.57
N SER A 181 -16.29 0.89 16.32
CA SER A 181 -14.89 0.90 15.94
C SER A 181 -14.60 2.05 14.99
N ARG A 182 -13.34 2.51 14.98
CA ARG A 182 -12.86 3.61 14.14
C ARG A 182 -11.57 3.20 13.44
N LYS A 183 -11.30 3.86 12.30
CA LYS A 183 -10.18 3.56 11.39
C LYS A 183 -8.84 4.05 11.92
N TYR A 184 -8.57 3.80 13.20
CA TYR A 184 -7.32 4.04 13.89
C TYR A 184 -6.71 2.69 14.23
N ARG A 185 -5.45 2.47 13.85
CA ARG A 185 -4.70 1.27 14.23
C ARG A 185 -4.10 1.50 15.60
N LEU A 186 -4.32 0.56 16.51
CA LEU A 186 -3.71 0.54 17.82
C LEU A 186 -2.17 0.46 17.68
N PRO A 187 -1.40 0.99 18.66
CA PRO A 187 0.06 0.91 18.66
C PRO A 187 0.59 -0.54 18.72
N ASP A 188 1.92 -0.69 18.73
CA ASP A 188 2.60 -1.99 18.64
C ASP A 188 2.19 -2.99 19.73
N TRP A 189 1.80 -2.51 20.92
CA TRP A 189 1.27 -3.35 22.01
C TRP A 189 -0.04 -4.07 21.69
N ALA A 190 -0.73 -3.68 20.61
CA ALA A 190 -1.94 -4.31 20.08
C ALA A 190 -1.78 -4.71 18.60
N PHE A 191 -0.55 -4.97 18.16
CA PHE A 191 -0.24 -5.61 16.88
C PHE A 191 -0.81 -4.86 15.65
N GLY A 192 -1.02 -3.54 15.75
CA GLY A 192 -1.59 -2.75 14.66
C GLY A 192 -3.06 -3.04 14.33
N GLN A 193 -3.79 -3.74 15.22
CA GLN A 193 -5.22 -4.04 15.07
C GLN A 193 -6.09 -2.80 15.28
N GLN A 194 -7.39 -2.85 14.99
CA GLN A 194 -8.27 -1.69 15.18
C GLN A 194 -8.92 -1.63 16.55
N GLU A 195 -9.15 -0.42 17.04
CA GLU A 195 -9.76 -0.16 18.34
C GLU A 195 -11.27 -0.43 18.33
N VAL A 196 -11.80 -0.99 19.43
CA VAL A 196 -13.24 -1.08 19.73
C VAL A 196 -13.54 -0.18 20.94
N THR A 197 -14.56 0.67 20.83
CA THR A 197 -14.98 1.65 21.86
C THR A 197 -16.51 1.81 21.88
N LEU A 198 -17.03 2.70 22.72
CA LEU A 198 -18.45 3.01 22.89
C LEU A 198 -18.76 4.53 22.79
N PRO A 199 -19.08 5.09 21.60
CA PRO A 199 -19.54 6.47 21.43
C PRO A 199 -21.07 6.61 21.56
N LYS A 200 -21.51 7.86 21.74
CA LYS A 200 -22.92 8.21 21.95
C LYS A 200 -23.77 8.36 20.68
N ASP A 201 -23.19 8.65 19.51
CA ASP A 201 -23.93 8.84 18.24
C ASP A 201 -23.19 8.20 17.04
N THR A 202 -23.88 7.43 16.18
CA THR A 202 -23.27 6.78 15.00
C THR A 202 -24.26 6.53 13.84
N GLU A 203 -23.85 6.88 12.61
CA GLU A 203 -24.56 6.65 11.33
C GLU A 203 -24.24 5.26 10.72
N LEU A 204 -25.19 4.68 9.97
CA LEU A 204 -25.14 3.32 9.41
C LEU A 204 -24.84 3.29 7.90
N ILE A 205 -24.24 2.20 7.41
CA ILE A 205 -23.99 1.97 5.97
C ILE A 205 -24.42 0.54 5.57
N LYS A 206 -25.19 0.44 4.49
CA LYS A 206 -25.76 -0.81 3.92
C LYS A 206 -24.75 -1.58 3.04
N TYR A 207 -24.92 -2.90 2.98
CA TYR A 207 -24.19 -3.79 2.07
C TYR A 207 -25.08 -4.51 1.05
N ASN A 208 -24.63 -4.52 -0.20
CA ASN A 208 -25.09 -5.43 -1.26
C ASN A 208 -23.85 -6.08 -1.88
N GLY A 209 -23.99 -7.33 -2.36
CA GLY A 209 -22.94 -8.00 -3.11
C GLY A 209 -22.46 -7.16 -4.31
N LYS A 210 -21.14 -7.13 -4.53
CA LYS A 210 -20.55 -6.23 -5.53
C LYS A 210 -20.59 -6.83 -6.93
N GLY A 211 -21.29 -6.14 -7.84
CA GLY A 211 -21.15 -6.36 -9.28
C GLY A 211 -19.74 -6.03 -9.77
N PHE A 212 -19.44 -6.37 -11.04
CA PHE A 212 -18.13 -6.17 -11.65
C PHE A 212 -17.61 -4.73 -11.54
N LEU A 213 -18.44 -3.74 -11.90
CA LEU A 213 -18.06 -2.33 -11.83
C LEU A 213 -17.78 -1.88 -10.39
N ALA A 214 -18.55 -2.37 -9.42
CA ALA A 214 -18.32 -2.09 -8.00
C ALA A 214 -16.99 -2.69 -7.51
N LYS A 215 -16.63 -3.89 -7.99
CA LYS A 215 -15.32 -4.51 -7.73
C LYS A 215 -14.18 -3.72 -8.36
N MET A 216 -14.31 -3.33 -9.63
CA MET A 216 -13.31 -2.51 -10.33
C MET A 216 -13.10 -1.17 -9.62
N TRP A 217 -14.17 -0.50 -9.21
CA TRP A 217 -14.09 0.78 -8.53
C TRP A 217 -13.47 0.66 -7.14
N GLU A 218 -13.86 -0.36 -6.36
CA GLU A 218 -13.20 -0.65 -5.08
C GLU A 218 -11.71 -0.91 -5.24
N LEU A 219 -11.34 -1.77 -6.19
CA LEU A 219 -9.94 -2.08 -6.47
C LEU A 219 -9.15 -0.81 -6.78
N ASN A 220 -9.65 0.06 -7.68
CA ASN A 220 -8.98 1.31 -8.01
C ASN A 220 -8.89 2.28 -6.82
N ARG A 221 -9.91 2.33 -5.96
CA ARG A 221 -9.86 3.13 -4.73
C ARG A 221 -8.81 2.60 -3.76
N VAL A 222 -8.69 1.28 -3.62
CA VAL A 222 -7.65 0.64 -2.81
C VAL A 222 -6.27 0.90 -3.43
N MET A 223 -6.10 0.76 -4.75
CA MET A 223 -4.86 1.08 -5.47
C MET A 223 -4.44 2.53 -5.23
N TRP A 224 -5.37 3.49 -5.33
CA TRP A 224 -5.09 4.90 -5.06
C TRP A 224 -4.64 5.11 -3.61
N LYS A 225 -5.37 4.54 -2.64
CA LYS A 225 -5.05 4.69 -1.22
C LYS A 225 -3.68 4.10 -0.90
N VAL A 226 -3.39 2.90 -1.40
CA VAL A 226 -2.08 2.25 -1.22
C VAL A 226 -0.99 3.11 -1.83
N ASN A 227 -1.14 3.55 -3.09
CA ASN A 227 -0.17 4.38 -3.79
C ASN A 227 0.09 5.73 -3.09
N ALA A 228 -0.96 6.36 -2.54
CA ALA A 228 -0.83 7.59 -1.75
C ALA A 228 -0.15 7.35 -0.39
N SER A 229 -0.31 6.16 0.21
CA SER A 229 0.27 5.81 1.51
C SER A 229 1.73 5.32 1.46
N LEU A 230 2.32 5.16 0.27
CA LEU A 230 3.72 4.79 0.10
C LEU A 230 4.66 5.99 0.30
N SER A 231 4.61 6.58 1.50
CA SER A 231 5.44 7.72 1.89
C SER A 231 6.67 7.34 2.72
N ALA A 232 6.95 6.04 2.89
CA ALA A 232 8.09 5.56 3.65
C ALA A 232 9.42 6.07 3.07
N SER A 233 10.33 6.49 3.95
CA SER A 233 11.68 6.90 3.54
C SER A 233 12.49 5.69 3.10
N HIS A 234 13.21 5.81 1.99
CA HIS A 234 14.10 4.75 1.51
C HIS A 234 15.44 5.34 1.06
N LYS A 235 16.53 4.65 1.38
CA LYS A 235 17.91 5.12 1.17
C LYS A 235 18.24 5.52 -0.27
N PHE A 236 17.63 4.83 -1.24
CA PHE A 236 17.81 5.05 -2.68
C PHE A 236 16.64 5.81 -3.34
N ALA A 237 15.72 6.37 -2.56
CA ALA A 237 14.70 7.24 -3.10
C ALA A 237 15.35 8.51 -3.68
N SER A 238 14.79 9.02 -4.79
CA SER A 238 15.25 10.24 -5.45
C SER A 238 14.09 11.11 -5.89
N ARG A 239 14.32 12.41 -6.09
CA ARG A 239 13.29 13.37 -6.46
C ARG A 239 13.40 13.76 -7.95
N PRO A 240 12.31 14.26 -8.57
CA PRO A 240 12.30 14.58 -9.99
C PRO A 240 13.44 15.49 -10.44
N LYS A 241 13.82 16.49 -9.62
CA LYS A 241 14.93 17.41 -9.88
C LYS A 241 16.29 16.69 -10.07
N ASP A 242 16.45 15.51 -9.48
CA ASP A 242 17.70 14.75 -9.47
C ASP A 242 17.88 13.93 -10.76
N TRP A 243 16.80 13.66 -11.50
CA TRP A 243 16.80 12.69 -12.60
C TRP A 243 17.47 13.23 -13.88
N PRO A 244 17.14 14.42 -14.41
CA PRO A 244 17.74 14.91 -15.66
C PRO A 244 19.25 15.12 -15.56
N VAL A 245 19.72 15.51 -14.37
CA VAL A 245 21.15 15.71 -14.09
C VAL A 245 21.88 14.43 -13.70
N LEU A 246 21.16 13.30 -13.59
CA LEU A 246 21.68 12.03 -13.11
C LEU A 246 22.46 12.20 -11.79
N HIS A 247 21.80 12.79 -10.78
CA HIS A 247 22.45 13.10 -9.51
C HIS A 247 22.89 11.83 -8.77
N ARG A 248 22.03 10.81 -8.72
CA ARG A 248 22.32 9.54 -8.04
C ARG A 248 21.52 8.41 -8.71
N GLY A 249 22.07 7.19 -8.65
CA GLY A 249 21.43 5.98 -9.15
C GLY A 249 20.70 5.20 -8.06
N VAL A 250 20.29 3.98 -8.38
CA VAL A 250 19.52 3.11 -7.48
C VAL A 250 20.15 1.72 -7.43
N SER A 251 20.46 1.22 -6.23
CA SER A 251 20.95 -0.16 -6.06
C SER A 251 19.80 -1.16 -6.15
N PHE A 252 19.93 -2.18 -7.01
CA PHE A 252 18.94 -3.25 -7.17
C PHE A 252 19.37 -4.53 -6.47
N TRP A 253 20.66 -4.88 -6.57
CA TRP A 253 21.17 -6.15 -6.04
C TRP A 253 22.64 -6.03 -5.65
N THR A 254 23.05 -6.71 -4.59
CA THR A 254 24.44 -6.76 -4.14
C THR A 254 24.70 -8.10 -3.46
N LYS A 255 25.63 -8.90 -4.00
CA LYS A 255 26.05 -10.19 -3.41
C LYS A 255 27.39 -10.60 -4.03
N ASN A 256 28.21 -11.37 -3.31
CA ASN A 256 29.44 -11.99 -3.81
C ASN A 256 30.36 -11.01 -4.58
N ASN A 257 30.66 -9.84 -3.98
CA ASN A 257 31.48 -8.78 -4.58
C ASN A 257 30.98 -8.28 -5.95
N ARG A 258 29.69 -8.46 -6.25
CA ARG A 258 29.01 -8.00 -7.46
C ARG A 258 27.79 -7.18 -7.09
N LYS A 259 27.39 -6.31 -8.01
CA LYS A 259 26.28 -5.37 -7.78
C LYS A 259 25.56 -5.05 -9.09
N VAL A 260 24.24 -4.98 -9.03
CA VAL A 260 23.41 -4.41 -10.09
C VAL A 260 22.93 -3.05 -9.59
N TYR A 261 23.27 -2.00 -10.34
CA TYR A 261 23.00 -0.62 -9.97
C TYR A 261 22.48 0.13 -11.19
N LEU A 262 21.27 0.68 -11.07
CA LEU A 262 20.64 1.47 -12.10
C LEU A 262 21.29 2.86 -12.12
N LEU A 263 22.14 3.06 -13.13
CA LEU A 263 22.69 4.34 -13.50
C LEU A 263 22.47 4.52 -15.01
N GLY A 264 21.90 5.65 -15.40
CA GLY A 264 21.71 6.00 -16.80
C GLY A 264 23.02 6.25 -17.52
N ASN A 265 23.05 6.09 -18.85
CA ASN A 265 24.20 6.52 -19.65
C ASN A 265 24.30 8.07 -19.61
N PRO A 266 25.36 8.66 -19.04
CA PRO A 266 25.45 10.11 -18.85
C PRO A 266 25.42 10.90 -20.17
N VAL A 267 25.95 10.35 -21.27
CA VAL A 267 25.91 11.00 -22.59
C VAL A 267 24.46 11.15 -23.06
N VAL A 268 23.64 10.11 -22.87
CA VAL A 268 22.22 10.13 -23.23
C VAL A 268 21.43 11.05 -22.30
N PHE A 269 21.65 10.94 -20.98
CA PHE A 269 20.92 11.73 -19.98
C PHE A 269 21.21 13.23 -20.12
N TRP A 270 22.48 13.62 -20.17
CA TRP A 270 22.86 15.02 -20.26
C TRP A 270 22.60 15.59 -21.66
N GLY A 271 22.85 14.81 -22.71
CA GLY A 271 22.56 15.22 -24.10
C GLY A 271 21.07 15.46 -24.32
N SER A 272 20.21 14.55 -23.87
CA SER A 272 18.74 14.72 -23.98
C SER A 272 18.21 15.86 -23.12
N THR A 273 18.70 16.01 -21.88
CA THR A 273 18.34 17.14 -21.01
C THR A 273 18.73 18.48 -21.63
N THR A 274 19.92 18.54 -22.23
CA THR A 274 20.39 19.74 -22.94
C THR A 274 19.48 20.06 -24.13
N CYS A 275 19.05 19.06 -24.91
CA CYS A 275 18.11 19.25 -26.02
C CYS A 275 16.73 19.74 -25.55
N VAL A 276 16.22 19.23 -24.42
CA VAL A 276 14.97 19.72 -23.81
C VAL A 276 15.08 21.20 -23.45
N ILE A 277 16.14 21.59 -22.74
CA ILE A 277 16.38 22.99 -22.35
C ILE A 277 16.55 23.87 -23.59
N ALA A 278 17.35 23.44 -24.56
CA ALA A 278 17.59 24.17 -25.80
C ALA A 278 16.29 24.38 -26.61
N TYR A 279 15.41 23.37 -26.67
CA TYR A 279 14.11 23.51 -27.33
C TYR A 279 13.23 24.56 -26.65
N VAL A 280 13.15 24.57 -25.32
CA VAL A 280 12.39 25.58 -24.56
C VAL A 280 12.94 26.98 -24.83
N ILE A 281 14.26 27.16 -24.72
CA ILE A 281 14.90 28.46 -25.01
C ILE A 281 14.60 28.90 -26.44
N LEU A 282 14.74 28.00 -27.41
CA LEU A 282 14.48 28.30 -28.80
C LEU A 282 13.02 28.69 -29.03
N LYS A 283 12.08 27.97 -28.43
CA LYS A 283 10.65 28.28 -28.50
C LYS A 283 10.34 29.65 -27.90
N CYS A 284 10.90 29.97 -26.73
CA CYS A 284 10.76 31.27 -26.09
C CYS A 284 11.29 32.41 -26.97
N ILE A 285 12.51 32.27 -27.52
CA ILE A 285 13.10 33.25 -28.44
C ILE A 285 12.19 33.46 -29.65
N ARG A 286 11.67 32.38 -30.25
CA ARG A 286 10.76 32.47 -31.40
C ARG A 286 9.45 33.18 -31.04
N CYS A 287 8.84 32.85 -29.91
CA CYS A 287 7.63 33.52 -29.45
C CYS A 287 7.86 35.03 -29.25
N ILE A 288 9.01 35.43 -28.69
CA ILE A 288 9.38 36.85 -28.53
C ILE A 288 9.57 37.53 -29.88
N LEU A 289 10.33 36.93 -30.80
CA LEU A 289 10.58 37.49 -32.14
C LEU A 289 9.27 37.64 -32.93
N GLN A 290 8.38 36.64 -32.86
CA GLN A 290 7.06 36.69 -33.49
C GLN A 290 6.19 37.81 -32.90
N LYS A 291 6.18 37.98 -31.58
CA LYS A 291 5.47 39.09 -30.92
C LYS A 291 6.03 40.46 -31.30
N ARG A 292 7.33 40.55 -31.57
CA ARG A 292 7.99 41.76 -32.08
C ARG A 292 7.91 41.93 -33.60
N GLN A 293 7.17 41.07 -34.30
CA GLN A 293 7.03 41.10 -35.76
C GLN A 293 8.36 41.03 -36.53
N VAL A 294 9.40 40.43 -35.94
CA VAL A 294 10.70 40.25 -36.59
C VAL A 294 10.69 38.95 -37.39
N CYS A 295 10.51 39.05 -38.71
CA CYS A 295 10.55 37.91 -39.61
C CYS A 295 11.99 37.40 -39.80
N THR A 296 12.28 36.18 -39.35
CA THR A 296 13.61 35.58 -39.52
C THR A 296 13.51 34.17 -40.10
N ASN A 297 14.32 33.86 -41.11
CA ASN A 297 14.35 32.54 -41.76
C ASN A 297 15.56 31.67 -41.30
N TYR A 298 16.02 31.86 -40.07
CA TYR A 298 17.25 31.20 -39.57
C TYR A 298 17.22 29.66 -39.70
N PHE A 299 16.05 29.05 -39.45
CA PHE A 299 15.85 27.59 -39.42
C PHE A 299 15.28 26.99 -40.72
N GLY A 300 15.17 27.80 -41.78
CA GLY A 300 14.71 27.35 -43.10
C GLY A 300 13.21 27.04 -43.19
N ARG A 301 12.77 26.63 -44.40
CA ARG A 301 11.35 26.39 -44.73
C ARG A 301 10.71 25.24 -43.93
N ASN A 302 11.51 24.32 -43.41
CA ASN A 302 11.01 23.12 -42.71
C ASN A 302 10.79 23.32 -41.20
N TRP A 303 11.02 24.53 -40.68
CA TRP A 303 10.87 24.84 -39.25
C TRP A 303 9.53 24.36 -38.67
N ALA A 304 8.41 24.64 -39.34
CA ALA A 304 7.08 24.29 -38.84
C ALA A 304 6.93 22.78 -38.58
N LYS A 305 7.53 21.95 -39.45
CA LYS A 305 7.56 20.49 -39.27
C LYS A 305 8.38 20.12 -38.03
N TYR A 306 9.60 20.64 -37.90
CA TYR A 306 10.46 20.34 -36.75
C TYR A 306 9.86 20.82 -35.43
N ASP A 307 9.29 22.03 -35.39
CA ASP A 307 8.67 22.60 -34.19
C ASP A 307 7.42 21.83 -33.77
N THR A 308 6.60 21.37 -34.72
CA THR A 308 5.43 20.53 -34.40
C THR A 308 5.85 19.22 -33.77
N THR A 309 6.82 18.52 -34.36
CA THR A 309 7.32 17.24 -33.83
C THR A 309 8.05 17.43 -32.49
N ALA A 310 8.93 18.42 -32.40
CA ALA A 310 9.66 18.72 -31.17
C ALA A 310 8.71 19.16 -30.04
N GLY A 311 7.68 19.94 -30.38
CA GLY A 311 6.64 20.36 -29.44
C GLY A 311 5.84 19.17 -28.90
N LEU A 312 5.42 18.24 -29.76
CA LEU A 312 4.74 17.00 -29.33
C LEU A 312 5.63 16.16 -28.39
N LEU A 313 6.90 15.97 -28.75
CA LEU A 313 7.84 15.22 -27.92
C LEU A 313 8.13 15.91 -26.58
N PHE A 314 8.25 17.24 -26.58
CA PHE A 314 8.43 18.03 -25.36
C PHE A 314 7.22 17.97 -24.45
N VAL A 315 5.99 18.13 -24.98
CA VAL A 315 4.77 18.01 -24.18
C VAL A 315 4.63 16.59 -23.64
N SER A 316 4.96 15.58 -24.45
CA SER A 316 4.97 14.18 -24.00
C SER A 316 5.99 13.95 -22.88
N TRP A 317 7.21 14.49 -23.01
CA TRP A 317 8.21 14.48 -21.93
C TRP A 317 7.69 15.16 -20.67
N ALA A 318 7.09 16.35 -20.80
CA ALA A 318 6.58 17.11 -19.68
C ALA A 318 5.44 16.36 -18.98
N MET A 319 4.51 15.75 -19.70
CA MET A 319 3.43 14.93 -19.13
C MET A 319 3.95 13.69 -18.39
N HIS A 320 5.07 13.12 -18.82
CA HIS A 320 5.70 11.98 -18.14
C HIS A 320 6.68 12.39 -17.03
N TYR A 321 7.04 13.66 -16.91
CA TYR A 321 8.00 14.14 -15.91
C TYR A 321 7.35 15.01 -14.82
N PHE A 322 6.57 16.01 -15.24
CA PHE A 322 6.01 17.03 -14.37
C PHE A 322 5.12 16.49 -13.25
N PRO A 323 4.20 15.52 -13.48
CA PRO A 323 3.32 15.02 -12.41
C PRO A 323 4.06 14.46 -11.21
N PHE A 324 5.28 13.95 -11.39
CA PHE A 324 6.09 13.45 -10.29
C PHE A 324 6.53 14.53 -9.29
N ASN A 325 6.52 15.81 -9.68
CA ASN A 325 6.75 16.93 -8.76
C ASN A 325 5.56 17.19 -7.83
N LEU A 326 4.37 16.72 -8.19
CA LEU A 326 3.14 16.89 -7.42
C LEU A 326 2.89 15.76 -6.41
N PHE A 327 3.57 14.62 -6.59
CA PHE A 327 3.34 13.45 -5.75
C PHE A 327 4.23 13.44 -4.49
N GLY A 328 3.59 13.44 -3.31
CA GLY A 328 4.24 13.31 -2.00
C GLY A 328 4.68 11.89 -1.62
N ARG A 329 4.76 10.95 -2.59
CA ARG A 329 5.13 9.55 -2.35
C ARG A 329 6.62 9.29 -2.59
N GLN A 330 7.05 8.07 -2.27
CA GLN A 330 8.37 7.57 -2.59
C GLN A 330 8.56 7.40 -4.11
N LEU A 331 9.66 7.96 -4.63
CA LEU A 331 10.00 7.96 -6.05
C LEU A 331 11.46 7.53 -6.26
N PHE A 332 11.76 7.13 -7.49
CA PHE A 332 13.04 6.55 -7.88
C PHE A 332 13.37 6.90 -9.33
N LEU A 333 14.65 6.81 -9.70
CA LEU A 333 15.15 7.15 -11.03
C LEU A 333 14.40 6.46 -12.18
N HIS A 334 13.93 5.22 -12.01
CA HIS A 334 13.20 4.50 -13.06
C HIS A 334 11.87 5.16 -13.46
N HIS A 335 11.29 6.00 -12.60
CA HIS A 335 10.10 6.78 -12.93
C HIS A 335 10.36 7.79 -14.06
N TYR A 336 11.61 8.20 -14.25
CA TYR A 336 12.02 9.11 -15.33
C TYR A 336 12.16 8.41 -16.69
N MET A 337 12.23 7.07 -16.75
CA MET A 337 12.55 6.35 -18.00
C MET A 337 11.56 6.63 -19.15
N PRO A 338 10.23 6.71 -18.93
CA PRO A 338 9.30 7.09 -19.99
C PRO A 338 9.55 8.52 -20.50
N ALA A 339 9.85 9.47 -19.61
CA ALA A 339 10.18 10.83 -20.00
C ALA A 339 11.52 10.87 -20.77
N LEU A 340 12.56 10.19 -20.26
CA LEU A 340 13.85 10.06 -20.94
C LEU A 340 13.72 9.54 -22.37
N TYR A 341 12.83 8.57 -22.61
CA TYR A 341 12.56 8.07 -23.96
C TYR A 341 12.08 9.19 -24.90
N MET A 342 11.10 10.00 -24.46
CA MET A 342 10.63 11.16 -25.22
C MET A 342 11.74 12.21 -25.42
N ALA A 343 12.55 12.46 -24.39
CA ALA A 343 13.69 13.36 -24.49
C ALA A 343 14.76 12.86 -25.47
N THR A 344 14.96 11.54 -25.57
CA THR A 344 15.92 10.92 -26.51
C THR A 344 15.43 11.04 -27.94
N LEU A 345 14.12 10.86 -28.20
CA LEU A 345 13.54 11.14 -29.51
C LEU A 345 13.69 12.62 -29.90
N LEU A 346 13.57 13.53 -28.93
CA LEU A 346 13.80 14.96 -29.15
C LEU A 346 15.24 15.27 -29.57
N VAL A 347 16.24 14.49 -29.12
CA VAL A 347 17.63 14.61 -29.60
C VAL A 347 17.70 14.40 -31.11
N GLY A 348 16.99 13.41 -31.66
CA GLY A 348 16.96 13.17 -33.11
C GLY A 348 16.40 14.35 -33.90
N VAL A 349 15.28 14.91 -33.45
CA VAL A 349 14.68 16.11 -34.08
C VAL A 349 15.61 17.33 -33.95
N SER A 350 16.23 17.50 -32.79
CA SER A 350 17.18 18.58 -32.53
C SER A 350 18.42 18.46 -33.41
N PHE A 351 18.93 17.25 -33.62
CA PHE A 351 20.04 16.97 -34.53
C PHE A 351 19.70 17.32 -35.97
N GLU A 352 18.54 16.88 -36.47
CA GLU A 352 18.06 17.22 -37.82
C GLU A 352 17.96 18.74 -38.00
N MET A 353 17.39 19.43 -37.01
CA MET A 353 17.20 20.88 -37.04
C MET A 353 18.53 21.64 -37.04
N LEU A 354 19.50 21.24 -36.20
CA LEU A 354 20.80 21.90 -36.09
C LEU A 354 21.72 21.61 -37.27
N THR A 355 21.61 20.42 -37.86
CA THR A 355 22.53 19.96 -38.93
C THR A 355 21.94 20.06 -40.32
N CYS A 356 20.72 20.59 -40.50
CA CYS A 356 20.02 20.65 -41.78
C CYS A 356 20.81 21.32 -42.93
N LYS A 357 21.71 22.26 -42.60
CA LYS A 357 22.57 22.97 -43.58
C LYS A 357 23.93 22.31 -43.78
N LEU A 358 24.28 21.29 -43.00
CA LEU A 358 25.56 20.60 -43.09
C LEU A 358 25.56 19.53 -44.20
N PRO A 359 26.69 19.32 -44.89
CA PRO A 359 26.86 18.22 -45.83
C PRO A 359 26.55 16.85 -45.22
N THR A 360 25.94 15.96 -46.00
CA THR A 360 25.55 14.60 -45.57
C THR A 360 26.70 13.80 -44.95
N LYS A 361 27.93 13.93 -45.49
CA LYS A 361 29.13 13.25 -44.95
C LYS A 361 29.44 13.69 -43.51
N ILE A 362 29.33 15.00 -43.21
CA ILE A 362 29.56 15.54 -41.87
C ILE A 362 28.47 15.05 -40.92
N ARG A 363 27.20 15.05 -41.36
CA ARG A 363 26.08 14.55 -40.55
C ARG A 363 26.27 13.10 -40.14
N TRP A 364 26.60 12.21 -41.07
CA TRP A 364 26.88 10.81 -40.76
C TRP A 364 28.08 10.64 -39.82
N THR A 365 29.13 11.43 -40.02
CA THR A 365 30.30 11.43 -39.12
C THR A 365 29.88 11.79 -37.69
N LEU A 366 29.06 12.83 -37.50
CA LEU A 366 28.56 13.22 -36.18
C LEU A 366 27.69 12.12 -35.54
N VAL A 367 26.83 11.46 -36.32
CA VAL A 367 26.00 10.33 -35.84
C VAL A 367 26.87 9.17 -35.38
N VAL A 368 27.86 8.77 -36.19
CA VAL A 368 28.78 7.68 -35.85
C VAL A 368 29.57 8.02 -34.59
N MET A 369 30.09 9.25 -34.48
CA MET A 369 30.79 9.71 -33.28
C MET A 369 29.91 9.67 -32.02
N ALA A 370 28.64 10.09 -32.13
CA ALA A 370 27.70 10.02 -31.02
C ALA A 370 27.41 8.56 -30.60
N ILE A 371 27.23 7.66 -31.57
CA ILE A 371 27.02 6.22 -31.31
C ILE A 371 28.25 5.62 -30.61
N ILE A 372 29.45 5.91 -31.10
CA ILE A 372 30.71 5.45 -30.49
C ILE A 372 30.82 5.95 -29.05
N ALA A 373 30.52 7.23 -28.80
CA ALA A 373 30.54 7.78 -27.45
C ALA A 373 29.55 7.07 -26.52
N VAL A 374 28.30 6.84 -26.96
CA VAL A 374 27.28 6.12 -26.17
C VAL A 374 27.74 4.69 -25.88
N ILE A 375 28.26 3.97 -26.88
CA ILE A 375 28.74 2.59 -26.72
C ILE A 375 29.95 2.56 -25.79
N TYR A 376 30.91 3.45 -25.94
CA TYR A 376 32.10 3.54 -25.09
C TYR A 376 31.71 3.73 -23.63
N VAL A 377 30.81 4.68 -23.36
CA VAL A 377 30.33 4.93 -21.99
C VAL A 377 29.52 3.74 -21.46
N TYR A 378 28.72 3.09 -22.29
CA TYR A 378 28.04 1.85 -21.91
C TYR A 378 29.01 0.75 -21.52
N ARG A 379 30.14 0.60 -22.24
CA ARG A 379 31.18 -0.39 -21.92
C ARG A 379 31.78 -0.18 -20.53
N ILE A 380 31.97 1.08 -20.11
CA ILE A 380 32.48 1.41 -18.76
C ILE A 380 31.52 0.91 -17.68
N PHE A 381 30.21 1.04 -17.91
CA PHE A 381 29.15 0.70 -16.94
C PHE A 381 28.56 -0.71 -17.11
N LEU A 382 29.14 -1.57 -17.96
CA LEU A 382 28.73 -2.98 -18.07
C LEU A 382 28.71 -3.72 -16.71
N PRO A 383 29.70 -3.54 -15.81
CA PRO A 383 29.73 -4.29 -14.56
C PRO A 383 28.54 -4.03 -13.65
N ILE A 384 28.03 -2.80 -13.61
CA ILE A 384 26.84 -2.44 -12.82
C ILE A 384 25.52 -2.80 -13.51
N THR A 385 25.53 -2.99 -14.83
CA THR A 385 24.32 -3.35 -15.60
C THR A 385 24.07 -4.85 -15.53
N TYR A 386 25.11 -5.66 -15.74
CA TYR A 386 25.02 -7.13 -15.79
C TYR A 386 25.54 -7.83 -14.53
N GLY A 387 25.97 -7.08 -13.51
CA GLY A 387 26.55 -7.65 -12.29
C GLY A 387 27.87 -8.38 -12.54
N GLN A 388 28.68 -7.92 -13.49
CA GLN A 388 29.99 -8.51 -13.77
C GLN A 388 31.02 -8.12 -12.70
N PRO A 389 32.11 -8.89 -12.56
CA PRO A 389 33.24 -8.47 -11.74
C PRO A 389 33.76 -7.10 -12.18
N TRP A 390 34.08 -6.26 -11.21
CA TRP A 390 34.72 -4.97 -11.41
C TRP A 390 35.90 -4.85 -10.45
N SER A 391 36.84 -3.94 -10.68
CA SER A 391 37.85 -3.62 -9.69
C SER A 391 37.52 -2.30 -9.01
N THR A 392 37.92 -2.14 -7.76
CA THR A 392 37.74 -0.91 -6.97
C THR A 392 38.34 0.28 -7.72
N LYS A 393 39.55 0.12 -8.27
CA LYS A 393 40.20 1.17 -9.07
C LYS A 393 39.35 1.61 -10.26
N LYS A 394 38.90 0.67 -11.10
CA LYS A 394 38.08 0.97 -12.28
C LYS A 394 36.71 1.55 -11.91
N CYS A 395 36.14 1.12 -10.78
CA CYS A 395 34.90 1.69 -10.25
C CYS A 395 35.09 3.14 -9.81
N LEU A 396 36.19 3.46 -9.11
CA LEU A 396 36.49 4.83 -8.69
C LEU A 396 36.72 5.74 -9.91
N GLU A 397 37.45 5.27 -10.92
CA GLU A 397 37.64 5.99 -12.19
C GLU A 397 36.32 6.24 -12.94
N ALA A 398 35.37 5.30 -12.87
CA ALA A 398 34.04 5.47 -13.45
C ALA A 398 33.07 6.32 -12.60
N THR A 399 33.48 6.75 -11.40
CA THR A 399 32.66 7.58 -10.50
C THR A 399 32.83 9.06 -10.88
N TRP A 400 32.15 9.49 -11.94
CA TRP A 400 32.30 10.85 -12.47
C TRP A 400 31.62 11.93 -11.63
N ARG A 401 30.73 11.55 -10.71
CA ARG A 401 30.14 12.47 -9.72
C ARG A 401 30.30 11.89 -8.32
N PRO A 402 30.61 12.71 -7.31
CA PRO A 402 30.75 12.24 -5.92
C PRO A 402 29.45 11.67 -5.35
N THR A 403 28.31 12.08 -5.92
CA THR A 403 26.97 11.64 -5.54
C THR A 403 26.60 10.25 -6.06
N TRP A 404 27.42 9.65 -6.94
CA TRP A 404 27.22 8.29 -7.43
C TRP A 404 27.77 7.27 -6.42
N ASP A 405 26.91 6.81 -5.52
CA ASP A 405 27.25 5.89 -4.43
C ASP A 405 27.33 4.43 -4.88
N MET A 406 28.27 4.14 -5.79
CA MET A 406 28.48 2.79 -6.31
C MET A 406 29.10 1.84 -5.26
N ASN A 407 29.66 2.37 -4.17
CA ASN A 407 30.34 1.63 -3.11
C ASN A 407 31.49 0.77 -3.65
N CYS A 408 32.43 1.41 -4.35
CA CYS A 408 33.52 0.76 -5.06
C CYS A 408 34.37 -0.22 -4.23
N PRO A 409 34.65 0.00 -2.92
CA PRO A 409 35.41 -0.95 -2.10
C PRO A 409 34.79 -2.35 -1.99
N TRP A 410 33.51 -2.51 -2.31
CA TRP A 410 32.82 -3.80 -2.30
C TRP A 410 33.32 -4.79 -3.37
N TYR A 411 33.89 -4.28 -4.47
CA TYR A 411 34.27 -5.13 -5.60
C TYR A 411 35.54 -5.96 -5.33
N ASP A 412 36.48 -5.40 -4.58
CA ASP A 412 37.73 -6.10 -4.21
C ASP A 412 37.77 -6.47 -2.72
N SER A 413 36.64 -6.45 -2.00
CA SER A 413 36.66 -6.83 -0.58
C SER A 413 37.25 -8.23 -0.43
N LYS A 414 38.31 -8.30 0.38
CA LYS A 414 39.09 -9.52 0.67
C LYS A 414 38.13 -10.69 0.89
N PRO A 415 38.47 -11.91 0.45
CA PRO A 415 37.65 -13.07 0.78
C PRO A 415 37.41 -13.01 2.29
N LYS A 416 36.13 -13.05 2.70
CA LYS A 416 35.83 -13.48 4.06
C LYS A 416 36.57 -14.80 4.17
N THR A 417 37.64 -14.85 4.94
CA THR A 417 38.15 -16.12 5.46
C THR A 417 36.90 -16.80 5.96
N ALA A 418 36.52 -17.90 5.30
CA ALA A 418 35.60 -18.81 5.90
C ALA A 418 36.24 -19.11 7.25
N VAL A 419 35.68 -18.54 8.32
CA VAL A 419 35.83 -19.15 9.62
C VAL A 419 35.16 -20.49 9.39
N VAL A 420 35.99 -21.48 9.12
CA VAL A 420 35.61 -22.88 9.23
C VAL A 420 35.32 -22.99 10.71
N ASP A 421 34.05 -22.78 11.07
CA ASP A 421 33.54 -23.28 12.33
C ASP A 421 33.77 -24.80 12.24
N ASN A 422 34.85 -25.26 12.88
CA ASN A 422 35.00 -26.64 13.27
C ASN A 422 33.88 -26.92 14.26
N ILE A 423 32.68 -27.17 13.73
CA ILE A 423 31.61 -27.83 14.46
C ILE A 423 32.10 -29.26 14.61
N SER A 424 32.78 -29.50 15.73
CA SER A 424 32.87 -30.82 16.33
C SER A 424 31.48 -31.44 16.30
N GLN A 425 31.35 -32.57 15.61
CA GLN A 425 30.22 -33.47 15.76
C GLN A 425 30.10 -33.84 17.24
N GLN A 426 29.21 -33.17 17.96
CA GLN A 426 28.64 -33.70 19.19
C GLN A 426 27.25 -34.21 18.84
N ASN A 427 27.15 -35.54 18.85
CA ASN A 427 25.91 -36.28 18.81
C ASN A 427 25.00 -35.80 19.95
N ALA A 428 23.81 -35.33 19.63
CA ALA A 428 22.73 -35.18 20.59
C ALA A 428 21.76 -36.36 20.41
N VAL A 429 21.77 -37.23 21.40
CA VAL A 429 20.77 -38.28 21.64
C VAL A 429 19.47 -37.59 22.06
N ILE A 430 18.36 -38.07 21.52
CA ILE A 430 17.00 -37.67 21.92
C ILE A 430 16.62 -38.54 23.13
N GLU A 431 16.31 -37.92 24.26
CA GLU A 431 15.37 -38.43 25.27
C GLU A 431 14.04 -37.69 25.13
#